data_AF-A0A453D9R6-F1
#
_entry.id   AF-A0A453D9R6-F1
#
_cell.length_a   1.000
_cell.length_b   1.000
_cell.length_c   1.000
_cell.angle_alpha   90.00
_cell.angle_beta   90.00
_cell.angle_gamma   90.00
#
_symmetry.space_group_name_H-M   'P 1'
#
loop_
_entity.id
_entity.type
_entity.pdbx_description
1 polymer ?
#
loop_
_entity_poly.entity_id
_entity_poly.type
_entity_poly.pdbx_seq_one_letter_code
_entity_poly.pdbx_strand_id
1 'polypeptide(L)'
;TGLQIADLKVSVDNTEKERDFYFSKLRDIEILCQRPELEHLPMTKGIRKILYAADAKDSSLPEANEIITRSPGMFSVSDEAE
;
A
#
# COMPACT_ATOMS: atom_id res chain seq x y z
N THR A 1 12.61 -10.49 36.26
CA THR A 1 13.22 -10.94 35.00
C THR A 1 12.28 -11.88 34.23
N GLY A 2 11.73 -12.94 34.82
CA GLY A 2 10.79 -13.85 34.13
C GLY A 2 9.48 -13.21 33.60
N LEU A 3 8.86 -12.30 34.38
CA LEU A 3 7.64 -11.60 33.96
C LEU A 3 7.87 -10.68 32.75
N GLN A 4 8.96 -9.90 32.77
CA GLN A 4 9.36 -9.02 31.66
C GLN A 4 9.63 -9.80 30.36
N ILE A 5 10.20 -11.01 30.46
CA ILE A 5 10.41 -11.89 29.29
C ILE A 5 9.07 -12.39 28.73
N ALA A 6 8.10 -12.71 29.59
CA ALA A 6 6.77 -13.12 29.16
C ALA A 6 6.02 -11.97 28.47
N ASP A 7 6.08 -10.76 29.04
CA ASP A 7 5.46 -9.56 28.46
C ASP A 7 6.05 -9.22 27.08
N LEU A 8 7.39 -9.28 26.96
CA LEU A 8 8.08 -9.07 25.69
C LEU A 8 7.67 -10.12 24.64
N LYS A 9 7.50 -11.38 25.05
CA LYS A 9 7.07 -12.46 24.14
C LYS A 9 5.66 -12.22 23.61
N VAL A 10 4.73 -11.82 24.48
CA VAL A 10 3.37 -11.45 24.06
C VAL A 10 3.38 -10.26 23.10
N SER A 11 4.23 -9.26 23.36
CA SER A 11 4.38 -8.12 22.45
C SER A 11 4.87 -8.55 21.07
N VAL A 12 5.89 -9.42 21.01
CA VAL A 12 6.41 -9.96 19.75
C VAL A 12 5.34 -10.75 19.01
N ASP A 13 4.65 -11.67 19.68
CA ASP A 13 3.59 -12.48 19.08
C ASP A 13 2.47 -11.61 18.50
N ASN A 14 2.11 -10.51 19.17
CA ASN A 14 1.12 -9.56 18.67
C ASN A 14 1.62 -8.80 17.44
N THR A 15 2.88 -8.32 17.47
CA THR A 15 3.49 -7.64 16.32
C THR A 15 3.60 -8.55 15.11
N GLU A 16 3.94 -9.83 15.29
CA GLU A 16 3.98 -10.79 14.20
C GLU A 16 2.60 -11.02 13.57
N LYS A 17 1.55 -11.13 14.41
CA LYS A 17 0.17 -11.22 13.90
C LYS A 17 -0.26 -9.99 13.11
N GLU A 18 0.08 -8.80 13.59
CA GLU A 18 -0.23 -7.55 12.87
C GLU A 18 0.53 -7.48 11.55
N ARG A 19 1.83 -7.80 11.55
CA ARG A 19 2.65 -7.89 10.33
C ARG A 19 2.01 -8.83 9.30
N ASP A 20 1.65 -10.04 9.73
CA ASP A 20 1.08 -11.06 8.84
C ASP A 20 -0.30 -10.65 8.33
N PHE A 21 -1.11 -10.00 9.17
CA PHE A 21 -2.42 -9.44 8.80
C PHE A 21 -2.30 -8.38 7.71
N TYR A 22 -1.39 -7.41 7.85
CA TYR A 22 -1.17 -6.40 6.83
C TYR A 22 -0.56 -6.99 5.55
N PHE A 23 0.41 -7.89 5.68
CA PHE A 23 1.03 -8.54 4.52
C PHE A 23 0.00 -9.35 3.71
N SER A 24 -0.87 -10.11 4.37
CA SER A 24 -1.94 -10.87 3.70
C SER A 24 -2.87 -9.97 2.88
N LYS A 25 -3.29 -8.82 3.44
CA LYS A 25 -4.10 -7.83 2.72
C LYS A 25 -3.39 -7.24 1.51
N LEU A 26 -2.12 -6.86 1.67
CA LEU A 26 -1.32 -6.32 0.56
C LEU A 26 -1.15 -7.35 -0.55
N ARG A 27 -0.97 -8.63 -0.19
CA ARG A 27 -0.91 -9.73 -1.14
C ARG A 27 -2.23 -9.93 -1.90
N ASP A 28 -3.37 -9.88 -1.22
CA ASP A 28 -4.68 -9.97 -1.87
C ASP A 28 -4.90 -8.82 -2.87
N ILE A 29 -4.53 -7.59 -2.50
CA ILE A 29 -4.58 -6.42 -3.38
C ILE A 29 -3.65 -6.61 -4.59
N GLU A 30 -2.44 -7.13 -4.38
CA GLU A 30 -1.51 -7.43 -5.46
C GLU A 30 -2.10 -8.43 -6.46
N ILE A 31 -2.66 -9.54 -5.97
CA ILE A 31 -3.31 -10.56 -6.80
C ILE A 31 -4.44 -9.93 -7.63
N LEU A 32 -5.26 -9.08 -7.01
CA LEU A 32 -6.33 -8.37 -7.72
C LEU A 32 -5.75 -7.49 -8.83
N CYS A 33 -4.66 -6.77 -8.57
CA CYS A 33 -3.98 -5.90 -9.54
C CYS A 33 -3.27 -6.64 -10.69
N GLN A 34 -3.09 -7.96 -10.59
CA GLN A 34 -2.51 -8.81 -11.64
C GLN A 34 -3.53 -9.22 -12.70
N ARG A 35 -4.83 -8.91 -12.51
CA ARG A 35 -5.87 -9.20 -13.50
C ARG A 35 -5.65 -8.41 -14.80
N PRO A 36 -5.71 -9.05 -15.98
CA PRO A 36 -5.49 -8.38 -17.27
C PRO A 36 -6.42 -7.17 -17.48
N GLU A 37 -7.66 -7.27 -17.01
CA GLU A 37 -8.65 -6.19 -17.11
C GLU A 37 -8.27 -4.94 -16.34
N LEU A 38 -7.43 -5.05 -15.30
CA LEU A 38 -7.04 -3.93 -14.44
C LEU A 38 -5.63 -3.42 -14.75
N GLU A 39 -4.82 -4.19 -15.48
CA GLU A 39 -3.39 -3.93 -15.65
C GLU A 39 -3.07 -2.56 -16.26
N HIS A 40 -3.90 -2.13 -17.20
CA HIS A 40 -3.72 -0.89 -17.96
C HIS A 40 -4.17 0.37 -17.20
N LEU A 41 -4.94 0.21 -16.11
CA LEU A 41 -5.48 1.33 -15.36
C LEU A 41 -4.37 2.10 -14.63
N PRO A 42 -4.37 3.44 -14.70
CA PRO A 42 -3.44 4.28 -13.94
C PRO A 42 -3.43 3.99 -12.44
N MET A 43 -4.62 3.74 -11.87
CA MET A 43 -4.77 3.37 -10.47
C MET A 43 -3.98 2.11 -10.12
N THR A 44 -4.08 1.06 -10.95
CA THR A 44 -3.33 -0.19 -10.76
C THR A 44 -1.82 0.04 -10.84
N LYS A 45 -1.37 0.93 -11.73
CA LYS A 45 0.05 1.33 -11.80
C LYS A 45 0.50 2.04 -10.53
N GLY A 46 -0.31 2.96 -9.99
CA GLY A 46 -0.05 3.65 -8.72
C GLY A 46 -0.01 2.68 -7.52
N ILE A 47 -0.96 1.74 -7.44
CA ILE A 47 -0.97 0.72 -6.38
C ILE A 47 0.28 -0.16 -6.46
N ARG A 48 0.66 -0.65 -7.64
CA ARG A 48 1.88 -1.45 -7.82
C ARG A 48 3.14 -0.66 -7.47
N LYS A 49 3.18 0.65 -7.73
CA LYS A 49 4.28 1.51 -7.33
C LYS A 49 4.48 1.51 -5.81
N ILE A 50 3.40 1.48 -5.04
CA ILE A 50 3.45 1.37 -3.58
C ILE A 50 3.89 -0.04 -3.16
N LEU A 51 3.28 -1.10 -3.73
CA LEU A 51 3.56 -2.49 -3.37
C LEU A 51 4.99 -2.93 -3.67
N TYR A 52 5.64 -2.35 -4.68
CA TYR A 52 6.98 -2.70 -5.14
C TYR A 52 8.07 -1.71 -4.72
N ALA A 53 7.77 -0.81 -3.77
CA ALA A 53 8.75 0.09 -3.21
C ALA A 53 9.90 -0.71 -2.53
N ALA A 54 11.15 -0.40 -2.89
CA ALA A 54 12.33 -1.12 -2.39
C ALA A 54 12.74 -0.69 -0.97
N ASP A 55 12.41 0.55 -0.57
CA ASP A 55 12.65 1.08 0.78
C ASP A 55 11.32 1.41 1.45
N ALA A 56 11.13 0.92 2.68
CA ALA A 56 9.97 1.22 3.50
C ALA A 56 10.05 2.60 4.18
N LYS A 57 11.23 3.23 4.19
CA LYS A 57 11.47 4.54 4.83
C LYS A 57 10.96 5.71 4.00
N ASP A 58 11.04 5.59 2.67
CA ASP A 58 10.57 6.62 1.75
C ASP A 58 9.21 6.21 1.17
N SER A 59 8.18 6.98 1.49
CA SER A 59 6.83 6.69 1.01
C SER A 59 6.76 6.85 -0.51
N SER A 60 6.41 5.80 -1.23
CA SER A 60 6.14 5.84 -2.68
C SER A 60 4.77 6.45 -3.05
N LEU A 61 4.02 6.92 -2.05
CA LEU A 61 2.70 7.52 -2.22
C LEU A 61 2.69 8.77 -3.12
N PRO A 62 3.64 9.73 -3.01
CA PRO A 62 3.62 10.92 -3.87
C PRO A 62 3.75 10.58 -5.35
N GLU A 63 4.69 9.67 -5.68
CA GLU A 63 4.89 9.20 -7.05
C GLU A 63 3.69 8.39 -7.56
N ALA A 64 3.10 7.55 -6.70
CA ALA A 64 1.87 6.82 -7.04
C ALA A 64 0.69 7.77 -7.35
N ASN A 65 0.56 8.87 -6.60
CA ASN A 65 -0.47 9.88 -6.84
C ASN A 65 -0.22 10.63 -8.16
N GLU A 66 1.03 10.96 -8.49
CA GLU A 66 1.36 11.62 -9.75
C GLU A 66 0.97 10.76 -10.98
N ILE A 67 1.18 9.44 -10.90
CA ILE A 67 0.76 8.50 -11.96
C ILE A 67 -0.75 8.58 -12.22
N ILE A 68 -1.54 8.74 -11.16
CA ILE A 68 -3.00 8.81 -11.24
C ILE A 68 -3.43 10.15 -11.82
N THR A 69 -2.89 11.26 -11.32
CA THR A 69 -3.29 12.62 -11.73
C THR A 69 -2.85 12.98 -13.14
N ARG A 70 -1.71 12.45 -13.61
CA ARG A 70 -1.19 12.71 -14.97
C ARG A 70 -1.95 11.95 -16.06
N SER A 71 -2.80 11.00 -15.70
CA SER A 71 -3.52 10.18 -16.67
C SER A 71 -4.74 10.94 -17.22
N PRO A 72 -4.80 11.23 -18.54
CA PRO A 72 -5.90 11.99 -19.11
C PRO A 72 -7.19 11.17 -18.99
N GLY A 73 -8.15 11.65 -18.19
CA GLY A 73 -9.50 11.08 -18.13
C GLY A 73 -10.02 10.65 -16.75
N MET A 74 -9.27 10.81 -15.65
CA MET A 74 -9.76 10.37 -14.32
C MET A 74 -9.93 11.47 -13.26
N PHE A 75 -9.50 12.70 -13.55
CA PHE A 75 -9.88 13.89 -12.79
C PHE A 75 -10.06 15.06 -13.76
N SER A 76 -11.30 15.37 -14.12
CA SER A 76 -11.65 16.78 -14.29
C SER A 76 -11.49 17.39 -12.90
N VAL A 77 -10.33 17.97 -12.62
CA VAL A 77 -10.21 18.92 -11.53
C VAL A 77 -11.17 20.04 -11.92
N SER A 78 -12.37 20.03 -11.35
CA SER A 78 -13.16 21.25 -11.28
C SER A 78 -12.38 22.18 -10.37
N ASP A 79 -11.54 23.01 -10.99
CA ASP A 79 -11.24 24.31 -10.43
C ASP A 79 -12.57 25.07 -10.32
N GLU A 80 -13.17 25.04 -9.14
CA GLU A 80 -13.98 26.15 -8.61
C GLU A 80 -13.38 26.41 -7.21
N ALA A 81 -12.49 27.39 -7.02
CA ALA A 81 -12.74 28.83 -7.01
C ALA A 81 -13.82 29.24 -5.99
N GLU A 82 -13.52 29.17 -4.68
CA GLU A 82 -13.47 30.30 -3.72
C GLU A 82 -12.91 29.83 -2.36
#